data_AF-A0A318E0M3-F1
#
_entry.id   AF-A0A318E0M3-F1
#
_cell.length_a   1.000
_cell.length_b   1.000
_cell.length_c   1.000
_cell.angle_alpha   90.00
_cell.angle_beta   90.00
_cell.angle_gamma   90.00
#
_symmetry.space_group_name_H-M   'P 1'
#
loop_
_entity.id
_entity.type
_entity.pdbx_description
1 polymer ?
#
loop_
_entity_poly.entity_id
_entity_poly.type
_entity_poly.pdbx_seq_one_letter_code
_entity_poly.pdbx_strand_id
1 'polypeptide(L)'
;MINYGIAPARNEIEVSVFGPGFGEAIAVHFGDGAWMLVDSCLEPWTKQPAAKHYLDAIGVLPENVKVILASHWHDDHVRGISTLARAFPAAEFHLSDCFNRDEAVALLAAHSGTVATSLSRGTNELYTVLNDRNGAVYYVGMRSDVFDQAIGSQRVRATALSPVPAAYQQFVAGLAQFVPRSGGEPIKNVVSLKPNMEAVAIHIDFGDDAVVLGSDLEDHASFGWTAVVGDQWVRNRKKASAIKIAHHGSKTGDHPLVWTTLLHHAPIGAMTPYNKGSKLPTDQDITRIKGQTSKAYISSGSSRRAKLGATELKRLSDIATNIVPVNSGFGCVRLRRSVGADWTVECFGAAQPL
;
A
#
# COMPACT_ATOMS: atom_id res chain seq x y z
N MET A 1 14.05 -15.24 -12.83
CA MET A 1 13.54 -13.85 -12.82
C MET A 1 12.14 -13.89 -13.40
N ILE A 2 11.17 -13.19 -12.81
CA ILE A 2 9.78 -13.19 -13.30
C ILE A 2 9.74 -12.44 -14.64
N ASN A 3 9.12 -13.04 -15.67
CA ASN A 3 8.86 -12.35 -16.93
C ASN A 3 7.50 -11.67 -16.84
N TYR A 4 7.49 -10.35 -16.76
CA TYR A 4 6.27 -9.54 -16.71
C TYR A 4 5.69 -9.20 -18.09
N GLY A 5 6.34 -9.60 -19.18
CA GLY A 5 5.94 -9.24 -20.53
C GLY A 5 6.27 -7.77 -20.84
N ILE A 6 5.39 -7.11 -21.60
CA ILE A 6 5.60 -5.74 -22.10
C ILE A 6 4.83 -4.70 -21.26
N ALA A 7 5.26 -3.44 -21.35
CA ALA A 7 4.53 -2.31 -20.80
C ALA A 7 3.10 -2.19 -21.38
N PRO A 8 2.14 -1.64 -20.59
CA PRO A 8 0.79 -1.38 -21.07
C PRO A 8 0.79 -0.36 -22.22
N ALA A 9 -0.20 -0.45 -23.11
CA ALA A 9 -0.40 0.53 -24.16
C ALA A 9 -0.86 1.89 -23.59
N ARG A 10 -0.74 2.96 -24.39
CA ARG A 10 -1.09 4.34 -23.94
C ARG A 10 -2.55 4.50 -23.49
N ASN A 11 -3.46 3.66 -23.97
CA ASN A 11 -4.89 3.69 -23.63
C ASN A 11 -5.28 2.62 -22.61
N GLU A 12 -4.31 1.97 -21.96
CA GLU A 12 -4.56 0.94 -20.95
C GLU A 12 -4.38 1.49 -19.54
N ILE A 13 -5.33 1.17 -18.67
CA ILE A 13 -5.17 1.29 -17.23
C ILE A 13 -4.58 -0.02 -16.71
N GLU A 14 -3.59 0.11 -15.82
CA GLU A 14 -3.00 -1.04 -15.13
C GLU A 14 -2.96 -0.79 -13.63
N VAL A 15 -3.25 -1.84 -12.85
CA VAL A 15 -3.00 -1.90 -11.41
C VAL A 15 -2.23 -3.18 -11.11
N SER A 16 -0.99 -3.06 -10.68
CA SER A 16 -0.10 -4.17 -10.32
C SER A 16 0.16 -4.16 -8.82
N VAL A 17 -0.27 -5.20 -8.10
CA VAL A 17 -0.17 -5.34 -6.64
C VAL A 17 0.88 -6.38 -6.28
N PHE A 18 1.92 -5.96 -5.57
CA PHE A 18 3.08 -6.77 -5.18
C PHE A 18 3.10 -7.04 -3.68
N GLY A 19 3.51 -8.25 -3.27
CA GLY A 19 3.71 -8.54 -1.85
C GLY A 19 4.39 -9.89 -1.57
N PRO A 20 5.51 -9.94 -0.81
CA PRO A 20 6.29 -11.16 -0.52
C PRO A 20 5.89 -11.91 0.77
N GLY A 21 4.69 -11.68 1.32
CA GLY A 21 4.30 -12.19 2.64
C GLY A 21 4.30 -11.14 3.74
N PHE A 22 5.24 -10.19 3.73
CA PHE A 22 5.28 -9.01 4.60
C PHE A 22 5.80 -7.87 3.74
N GLY A 23 4.92 -6.98 3.33
CA GLY A 23 5.22 -5.97 2.33
C GLY A 23 4.06 -5.78 1.35
N GLU A 24 3.78 -4.52 1.03
CA GLU A 24 2.87 -4.09 0.00
C GLU A 24 3.54 -3.05 -0.90
N ALA A 25 3.36 -3.19 -2.20
CA ALA A 25 3.61 -2.12 -3.16
C ALA A 25 2.59 -2.21 -4.28
N ILE A 26 2.26 -1.08 -4.90
CA ILE A 26 1.34 -1.00 -6.01
C ILE A 26 1.95 -0.12 -7.10
N ALA A 27 1.88 -0.54 -8.35
CA ALA A 27 2.16 0.30 -9.51
C ALA A 27 0.87 0.50 -10.30
N VAL A 28 0.52 1.74 -10.58
CA VAL A 28 -0.66 2.12 -11.36
C VAL A 28 -0.22 2.84 -12.61
N HIS A 29 -0.65 2.36 -13.78
CA HIS A 29 -0.55 3.08 -15.03
C HIS A 29 -1.87 3.79 -15.30
N PHE A 30 -1.84 5.12 -15.41
CA PHE A 30 -3.03 5.92 -15.73
C PHE A 30 -3.33 5.96 -17.24
N GLY A 31 -2.38 5.54 -18.08
CA GLY A 31 -2.39 5.79 -19.52
C GLY A 31 -1.31 6.82 -19.93
N ASP A 32 -1.07 6.91 -21.23
CA ASP A 32 -0.04 7.75 -21.87
C ASP A 32 1.36 7.70 -21.21
N GLY A 33 1.71 6.55 -20.65
CA GLY A 33 2.97 6.35 -19.96
C GLY A 33 3.04 6.99 -18.58
N ALA A 34 1.96 7.54 -18.01
CA ALA A 34 1.97 8.12 -16.67
C ALA A 34 1.78 7.04 -15.59
N TRP A 35 2.71 6.99 -14.64
CA TRP A 35 2.69 6.02 -13.54
C TRP A 35 2.59 6.69 -12.16
N MET A 36 1.83 6.06 -11.28
CA MET A 36 1.86 6.28 -9.83
C MET A 36 2.33 5.03 -9.13
N LEU A 37 3.23 5.20 -8.17
CA LEU A 37 3.67 4.13 -7.27
C LEU A 37 3.08 4.38 -5.89
N VAL A 38 2.46 3.38 -5.28
CA VAL A 38 1.93 3.46 -3.92
C VAL A 38 2.66 2.44 -3.06
N ASP A 39 3.19 2.92 -1.94
CA ASP A 39 3.99 2.14 -1.00
C ASP A 39 5.23 1.48 -1.64
N SER A 40 5.93 0.70 -0.84
CA SER A 40 7.13 -0.02 -1.21
C SER A 40 7.29 -1.27 -0.36
N CYS A 41 7.67 -2.34 -1.03
CA CYS A 41 8.24 -3.52 -0.42
C CYS A 41 9.45 -3.97 -1.25
N LEU A 42 10.33 -4.75 -0.64
CA LEU A 42 11.51 -5.27 -1.34
C LEU A 42 11.18 -6.58 -2.02
N GLU A 43 11.53 -6.69 -3.29
CA GLU A 43 11.56 -7.98 -3.98
C GLU A 43 12.67 -8.83 -3.33
N PRO A 44 12.37 -10.04 -2.81
CA PRO A 44 13.30 -10.75 -1.94
C PRO A 44 14.61 -11.21 -2.57
N TRP A 45 14.75 -11.26 -3.89
CA TRP A 45 15.93 -11.78 -4.59
C TRP A 45 16.89 -10.65 -4.94
N THR A 46 16.36 -9.60 -5.58
CA THR A 46 17.07 -8.39 -6.00
C THR A 46 17.29 -7.42 -4.86
N LYS A 47 16.47 -7.50 -3.80
CA LYS A 47 16.39 -6.51 -2.70
C LYS A 47 16.07 -5.09 -3.17
N GLN A 48 15.58 -4.94 -4.40
CA GLN A 48 15.12 -3.67 -4.94
C GLN A 48 13.65 -3.44 -4.57
N PRO A 49 13.18 -2.18 -4.51
CA PRO A 49 11.76 -1.89 -4.43
C PRO A 49 10.99 -2.61 -5.56
N ALA A 50 9.92 -3.34 -5.19
CA ALA A 50 9.19 -4.23 -6.09
C ALA A 50 8.65 -3.49 -7.32
N ALA A 51 8.06 -2.32 -7.13
CA ALA A 51 7.55 -1.49 -8.22
C ALA A 51 8.68 -1.01 -9.16
N LYS A 52 9.84 -0.61 -8.63
CA LYS A 52 11.00 -0.26 -9.45
C LYS A 52 11.45 -1.45 -10.30
N HIS A 53 11.63 -2.61 -9.68
CA HIS A 53 12.06 -3.81 -10.38
C HIS A 53 11.07 -4.21 -11.49
N TYR A 54 9.77 -4.06 -11.24
CA TYR A 54 8.72 -4.28 -12.23
C TYR A 54 8.84 -3.30 -13.41
N LEU A 55 8.90 -1.99 -13.14
CA LEU A 55 9.00 -0.96 -14.17
C LEU A 55 10.25 -1.11 -15.04
N ASP A 56 11.41 -1.41 -14.44
CA ASP A 56 12.65 -1.70 -15.16
C ASP A 56 12.46 -2.90 -16.10
N ALA A 57 11.79 -3.97 -15.63
CA ALA A 57 11.59 -5.19 -16.38
C ALA A 57 10.65 -5.03 -17.58
N ILE A 58 9.69 -4.09 -17.52
CA ILE A 58 8.80 -3.77 -18.64
C ILE A 58 9.28 -2.58 -19.48
N GLY A 59 10.46 -2.01 -19.18
CA GLY A 59 11.09 -0.95 -19.97
C GLY A 59 10.50 0.45 -19.75
N VAL A 60 9.92 0.74 -18.58
CA VAL A 60 9.39 2.08 -18.25
C VAL A 60 10.53 2.99 -17.81
N LEU A 61 10.60 4.17 -18.43
CA LEU A 61 11.61 5.19 -18.13
C LEU A 61 11.30 5.94 -16.82
N PRO A 62 12.30 6.42 -16.06
CA PRO A 62 12.06 7.08 -14.77
C PRO A 62 11.15 8.32 -14.83
N GLU A 63 11.24 9.12 -15.89
CA GLU A 63 10.43 10.33 -16.10
C GLU A 63 8.93 10.07 -16.25
N ASN A 64 8.56 8.81 -16.50
CA ASN A 64 7.17 8.38 -16.62
C ASN A 64 6.50 8.15 -15.26
N VAL A 65 7.28 8.01 -14.18
CA VAL A 65 6.75 7.99 -12.82
C VAL A 65 6.45 9.42 -12.37
N LYS A 66 5.16 9.72 -12.21
CA LYS A 66 4.66 11.06 -11.87
C LYS A 66 4.47 11.25 -10.39
N VAL A 67 4.06 10.19 -9.68
CA VAL A 67 3.73 10.25 -8.25
C VAL A 67 4.28 9.02 -7.53
N ILE A 68 4.83 9.25 -6.35
CA ILE A 68 5.08 8.21 -5.34
C ILE A 68 4.26 8.58 -4.11
N LEU A 69 3.38 7.70 -3.66
CA LEU A 69 2.55 7.87 -2.48
C LEU A 69 2.96 6.89 -1.39
N ALA A 70 3.35 7.41 -0.22
CA ALA A 70 3.44 6.63 1.01
C ALA A 70 2.07 6.66 1.72
N SER A 71 1.36 5.53 1.71
CA SER A 71 0.00 5.47 2.26
C SER A 71 0.00 5.60 3.78
N HIS A 72 1.01 5.05 4.44
CA HIS A 72 1.33 5.26 5.85
C HIS A 72 2.76 4.78 6.15
N TRP A 73 3.18 4.89 7.41
CA TRP A 73 4.57 4.72 7.86
C TRP A 73 4.98 3.31 8.27
N HIS A 74 4.10 2.30 8.19
CA HIS A 74 4.46 0.95 8.67
C HIS A 74 5.50 0.29 7.78
N ASP A 75 6.33 -0.54 8.42
CA ASP A 75 7.50 -1.18 7.84
C ASP A 75 7.22 -2.01 6.58
N ASP A 76 6.02 -2.57 6.44
CA ASP A 76 5.58 -3.31 5.26
C ASP A 76 5.08 -2.42 4.12
N HIS A 77 4.96 -1.11 4.34
CA HIS A 77 4.52 -0.16 3.31
C HIS A 77 5.63 0.81 2.88
N VAL A 78 6.63 1.07 3.71
CA VAL A 78 7.67 2.08 3.37
C VAL A 78 9.07 1.50 3.24
N ARG A 79 9.25 0.19 3.40
CA ARG A 79 10.58 -0.41 3.28
C ARG A 79 11.09 -0.31 1.85
N GLY A 80 12.23 0.36 1.69
CA GLY A 80 12.82 0.69 0.39
C GLY A 80 12.25 1.94 -0.26
N ILE A 81 11.32 2.67 0.37
CA ILE A 81 10.69 3.83 -0.25
C ILE A 81 11.69 4.99 -0.45
N SER A 82 12.71 5.12 0.40
CA SER A 82 13.79 6.09 0.18
C SER A 82 14.60 5.77 -1.08
N THR A 83 14.86 4.48 -1.31
CA THR A 83 15.53 4.00 -2.53
C THR A 83 14.64 4.22 -3.75
N LEU A 84 13.34 3.99 -3.62
CA LEU A 84 12.36 4.26 -4.67
C LEU A 84 12.31 5.75 -5.02
N ALA A 85 12.23 6.62 -4.02
CA ALA A 85 12.19 8.07 -4.18
C ALA A 85 13.45 8.61 -4.87
N ARG A 86 14.65 8.09 -4.53
CA ARG A 86 15.91 8.46 -5.21
C ARG A 86 15.96 7.96 -6.66
N ALA A 87 15.35 6.82 -6.95
CA ALA A 87 15.30 6.28 -8.32
C ALA A 87 14.40 7.09 -9.25
N PHE A 88 13.41 7.81 -8.72
CA PHE A 88 12.47 8.63 -9.49
C PHE A 88 12.43 10.08 -8.95
N PRO A 89 13.51 10.85 -9.13
CA PRO A 89 13.64 12.18 -8.51
C PRO A 89 12.66 13.22 -9.07
N ALA A 90 12.14 13.00 -10.28
CA ALA A 90 11.18 13.89 -10.94
C ALA A 90 9.72 13.64 -10.54
N ALA A 91 9.43 12.51 -9.88
CA ALA A 91 8.09 12.24 -9.38
C ALA A 91 7.73 13.25 -8.26
N GLU A 92 6.45 13.50 -8.01
CA GLU A 92 6.02 14.10 -6.76
C GLU A 92 6.03 13.05 -5.64
N PHE A 93 6.32 13.45 -4.41
CA PHE A 93 6.21 12.55 -3.26
C PHE A 93 5.07 12.97 -2.36
N HIS A 94 4.12 12.06 -2.21
CA HIS A 94 2.88 12.26 -1.48
C HIS A 94 2.95 11.44 -0.19
N LEU A 95 2.52 12.04 0.91
CA LEU A 95 2.50 11.42 2.24
C LEU A 95 1.19 11.81 2.95
N SER A 96 0.66 10.95 3.80
CA SER A 96 -0.52 11.26 4.63
C SER A 96 -0.43 12.63 5.31
N ASP A 97 -1.51 13.40 5.27
CA ASP A 97 -1.58 14.74 5.88
C ASP A 97 -1.42 14.74 7.41
N CYS A 98 -1.60 13.58 8.05
CA CYS A 98 -1.24 13.33 9.44
C CYS A 98 0.23 13.72 9.75
N PHE A 99 1.11 13.75 8.75
CA PHE A 99 2.51 14.13 8.89
C PHE A 99 2.83 15.58 8.47
N ASN A 100 1.82 16.42 8.19
CA ASN A 100 1.97 17.81 7.70
C ASN A 100 2.28 18.85 8.79
N ARG A 101 2.89 18.45 9.91
CA ARG A 101 3.30 19.40 10.96
C ARG A 101 4.64 19.04 11.56
N ASP A 102 5.32 20.07 12.04
CA ASP A 102 6.63 19.98 12.67
C ASP A 102 6.63 18.95 13.82
N GLU A 103 5.55 18.79 14.58
CA GLU A 103 5.48 17.79 15.66
C GLU A 103 5.47 16.34 15.13
N ALA A 104 4.78 16.09 14.01
CA ALA A 104 4.78 14.78 13.38
C ALA A 104 6.11 14.49 12.67
N VAL A 105 6.71 15.51 12.05
CA VAL A 105 8.05 15.43 11.45
C VAL A 105 9.12 15.25 12.54
N ALA A 106 8.98 15.92 13.69
CA ALA A 106 9.85 15.74 14.86
C ALA A 106 9.70 14.34 15.43
N LEU A 107 8.51 13.74 15.40
CA LEU A 107 8.34 12.33 15.76
C LEU A 107 9.12 11.42 14.79
N LEU A 108 9.00 11.65 13.47
CA LEU A 108 9.77 10.90 12.47
C LEU A 108 11.28 11.05 12.70
N ALA A 109 11.75 12.27 12.99
CA ALA A 109 13.17 12.58 13.25
C ALA A 109 13.67 11.94 14.55
N ALA A 110 12.96 12.10 15.66
CA ALA A 110 13.30 11.53 16.97
C ALA A 110 13.37 10.00 16.93
N HIS A 111 12.60 9.39 16.01
CA HIS A 111 12.54 7.96 15.81
C HIS A 111 13.15 7.54 14.47
N SER A 112 14.04 8.32 13.86
CA SER A 112 14.76 7.94 12.63
C SER A 112 15.93 6.99 12.88
N GLY A 113 16.28 6.72 14.14
CA GLY A 113 17.28 5.71 14.51
C GLY A 113 18.63 6.23 14.99
N THR A 114 18.82 7.55 15.12
CA THR A 114 19.99 8.11 15.83
C THR A 114 20.00 7.82 17.33
N VAL A 115 18.84 7.47 17.92
CA VAL A 115 18.68 7.18 19.36
C VAL A 115 18.31 5.70 19.63
N ALA A 116 17.77 4.95 18.66
CA ALA A 116 17.40 3.53 18.81
C ALA A 116 17.47 2.77 17.47
N THR A 117 18.50 1.95 17.26
CA THR A 117 18.90 1.37 15.96
C THR A 117 18.08 0.16 15.49
N SER A 118 17.27 -0.46 16.34
CA SER A 118 16.52 -1.69 15.99
C SER A 118 15.02 -1.48 15.71
N LEU A 119 14.47 -0.28 15.94
CA LEU A 119 13.03 -0.07 16.19
C LEU A 119 12.38 1.04 15.33
N SER A 120 13.10 1.57 14.33
CA SER A 120 12.78 2.82 13.61
C SER A 120 12.70 2.70 12.07
N ARG A 121 12.57 1.50 11.49
CA ARG A 121 12.90 1.34 10.05
C ARG A 121 11.96 2.14 9.14
N GLY A 122 10.64 2.08 9.35
CA GLY A 122 9.68 2.83 8.53
C GLY A 122 9.74 4.35 8.72
N THR A 123 9.87 4.82 9.96
CA THR A 123 10.09 6.26 10.26
C THR A 123 11.37 6.78 9.63
N ASN A 124 12.44 6.00 9.66
CA ASN A 124 13.72 6.36 9.06
C ASN A 124 13.62 6.46 7.54
N GLU A 125 12.95 5.52 6.89
CA GLU A 125 12.72 5.55 5.44
C GLU A 125 11.99 6.83 5.02
N LEU A 126 10.90 7.18 5.70
CA LEU A 126 10.17 8.43 5.42
C LEU A 126 11.00 9.67 5.76
N TYR A 127 11.64 9.73 6.93
CA TYR A 127 12.50 10.85 7.31
C TYR A 127 13.64 11.06 6.31
N THR A 128 14.26 9.98 5.84
CA THR A 128 15.29 10.01 4.81
C THR A 128 14.75 10.63 3.52
N VAL A 129 13.53 10.28 3.09
CA VAL A 129 12.90 10.95 1.94
C VAL A 129 12.70 12.43 2.21
N LEU A 130 12.14 12.81 3.36
CA LEU A 130 11.88 14.20 3.70
C LEU A 130 13.16 15.05 3.73
N ASN A 131 14.28 14.47 4.16
CA ASN A 131 15.57 15.14 4.26
C ASN A 131 16.35 15.18 2.94
N ASP A 132 16.32 14.09 2.16
CA ASP A 132 17.11 13.97 0.93
C ASP A 132 16.43 14.62 -0.29
N ARG A 133 15.12 14.86 -0.21
CA ARG A 133 14.35 15.36 -1.35
C ARG A 133 14.49 16.89 -1.46
N ASN A 134 15.05 17.35 -2.57
CA ASN A 134 15.09 18.78 -2.92
C ASN A 134 13.73 19.33 -3.41
N GLY A 135 12.81 18.46 -3.83
CA GLY A 135 11.47 18.81 -4.30
C GLY A 135 10.42 18.81 -3.18
N ALA A 136 9.28 19.45 -3.44
CA ALA A 136 8.17 19.51 -2.48
C ALA A 136 7.65 18.12 -2.11
N VAL A 137 7.28 17.98 -0.84
CA VAL A 137 6.48 16.86 -0.32
C VAL A 137 5.04 17.34 -0.25
N TYR A 138 4.14 16.55 -0.80
CA TYR A 138 2.71 16.84 -0.86
C TYR A 138 1.99 16.04 0.22
N TYR A 139 1.22 16.73 1.04
CA TYR A 139 0.48 16.11 2.12
C TYR A 139 -0.96 15.83 1.68
N VAL A 140 -1.37 14.57 1.75
CA VAL A 140 -2.63 14.08 1.19
C VAL A 140 -3.58 13.61 2.29
N GLY A 141 -4.75 14.26 2.31
CA GLY A 141 -5.92 13.86 3.09
C GLY A 141 -7.15 13.73 2.20
N MET A 142 -8.28 13.38 2.80
CA MET A 142 -9.56 13.25 2.09
C MET A 142 -9.84 14.45 1.16
N ARG A 143 -10.24 14.18 -0.08
CA ARG A 143 -10.46 15.14 -1.21
C ARG A 143 -9.20 15.73 -1.84
N SER A 144 -8.00 15.33 -1.42
CA SER A 144 -6.76 15.78 -2.08
C SER A 144 -6.63 15.09 -3.45
N ASP A 145 -6.42 15.88 -4.49
CA ASP A 145 -6.09 15.37 -5.81
C ASP A 145 -4.61 14.93 -5.81
N VAL A 146 -4.39 13.63 -6.03
CA VAL A 146 -3.07 13.00 -6.11
C VAL A 146 -2.54 13.02 -7.53
N PHE A 147 -3.44 12.85 -8.51
CA PHE A 147 -3.14 12.95 -9.93
C PHE A 147 -4.41 13.37 -10.68
N ASP A 148 -4.28 14.23 -11.69
CA ASP A 148 -5.40 14.65 -12.51
C ASP A 148 -4.93 15.10 -13.89
N GLN A 149 -5.15 14.26 -14.90
CA GLN A 149 -4.78 14.57 -16.28
C GLN A 149 -5.80 14.05 -17.29
N ALA A 150 -5.83 14.70 -18.45
CA ALA A 150 -6.52 14.19 -19.63
C ALA A 150 -5.59 13.22 -20.37
N ILE A 151 -6.08 12.00 -20.62
CA ILE A 151 -5.41 10.93 -21.35
C ILE A 151 -6.31 10.58 -22.53
N GLY A 152 -5.90 11.03 -23.72
CA GLY A 152 -6.76 11.01 -24.90
C GLY A 152 -8.04 11.84 -24.68
N SER A 153 -9.21 11.23 -24.83
CA SER A 153 -10.51 11.88 -24.58
C SER A 153 -11.05 11.68 -23.16
N GLN A 154 -10.31 11.00 -22.29
CA GLN A 154 -10.76 10.68 -20.93
C GLN A 154 -9.96 11.45 -19.90
N ARG A 155 -10.62 11.94 -18.86
CA ARG A 155 -9.94 12.45 -17.68
C ARG A 155 -9.71 11.30 -16.72
N VAL A 156 -8.48 11.16 -16.24
CA VAL A 156 -8.10 10.20 -15.21
C VAL A 156 -7.71 10.99 -13.97
N ARG A 157 -8.36 10.68 -12.84
CA ARG A 157 -8.13 11.38 -11.58
C ARG A 157 -7.98 10.38 -10.43
N ALA A 158 -6.89 10.51 -9.69
CA ALA A 158 -6.67 9.84 -8.41
C ALA A 158 -6.92 10.84 -7.28
N THR A 159 -7.87 10.54 -6.40
CA THR A 159 -8.22 11.40 -5.26
C THR A 159 -8.19 10.58 -3.97
N ALA A 160 -7.67 11.16 -2.90
CA ALA A 160 -7.65 10.53 -1.59
C ALA A 160 -9.05 10.50 -0.94
N LEU A 161 -9.43 9.33 -0.41
CA LEU A 161 -10.64 9.10 0.38
C LEU A 161 -10.39 9.26 1.88
N SER A 162 -9.15 9.06 2.33
CA SER A 162 -8.69 9.17 3.71
C SER A 162 -7.26 9.72 3.74
N PRO A 163 -6.72 10.10 4.91
CA PRO A 163 -7.40 10.28 6.20
C PRO A 163 -8.55 11.30 6.12
N VAL A 164 -9.64 11.05 6.86
CA VAL A 164 -10.70 12.05 7.04
C VAL A 164 -10.26 13.10 8.07
N PRO A 165 -10.83 14.32 8.12
CA PRO A 165 -10.36 15.36 9.06
C PRO A 165 -10.33 14.94 10.54
N ALA A 166 -11.28 14.10 10.96
CA ALA A 166 -11.29 13.57 12.33
C ALA A 166 -10.15 12.57 12.60
N ALA A 167 -9.65 11.86 11.58
CA ALA A 167 -8.50 10.97 11.69
C ALA A 167 -7.23 11.76 11.98
N TYR A 168 -7.03 12.88 11.29
CA TYR A 168 -5.93 13.82 11.55
C TYR A 168 -5.94 14.33 12.99
N GLN A 169 -7.10 14.80 13.48
CA GLN A 169 -7.24 15.29 14.86
C GLN A 169 -6.89 14.21 15.87
N GLN A 170 -7.37 12.99 15.64
CA GLN A 170 -7.10 11.86 16.53
C GLN A 170 -5.63 11.43 16.48
N PHE A 171 -5.01 11.47 15.31
CA PHE A 171 -3.58 11.17 15.14
C PHE A 171 -2.73 12.16 15.94
N VAL A 172 -2.97 13.46 15.77
CA VAL A 172 -2.26 14.52 16.50
C VAL A 172 -2.47 14.40 18.02
N ALA A 173 -3.70 14.14 18.47
CA ALA A 173 -3.96 13.87 19.87
C ALA A 173 -3.21 12.62 20.38
N GLY A 174 -3.11 11.60 19.54
CA GLY A 174 -2.32 10.39 19.80
C GLY A 174 -0.82 10.66 19.93
N LEU A 175 -0.27 11.64 19.20
CA LEU A 175 1.15 11.99 19.28
C LEU A 175 1.58 12.43 20.68
N ALA A 176 0.67 13.00 21.48
CA ALA A 176 0.95 13.41 22.86
C ALA A 176 1.45 12.25 23.74
N GLN A 177 1.16 10.99 23.39
CA GLN A 177 1.66 9.83 24.13
C GLN A 177 3.18 9.60 23.95
N PHE A 178 3.79 10.18 22.92
CA PHE A 178 5.22 10.07 22.61
C PHE A 178 6.04 11.22 23.20
N VAL A 179 5.39 12.27 23.70
CA VAL A 179 6.08 13.40 24.35
C VAL A 179 6.48 13.00 25.77
N PRO A 180 7.77 13.09 26.14
CA PRO A 180 8.22 12.84 27.52
C PRO A 180 7.52 13.77 28.50
N ARG A 181 7.04 13.24 29.64
CA ARG A 181 6.25 14.03 30.60
C ARG A 181 7.10 14.70 31.67
N SER A 182 8.35 14.30 31.79
CA SER A 182 9.32 14.87 32.71
C SER A 182 10.73 14.83 32.13
N GLY A 183 11.60 15.73 32.59
CA GLY A 183 13.00 15.77 32.16
C GLY A 183 13.73 14.49 32.57
N GLY A 184 14.38 13.83 31.61
CA GLY A 184 15.11 12.57 31.83
C GLY A 184 14.34 11.29 31.51
N GLU A 185 13.05 11.38 31.14
CA GLU A 185 12.33 10.22 30.60
C GLU A 185 12.90 9.82 29.23
N PRO A 186 13.19 8.53 29.00
CA PRO A 186 13.60 8.05 27.69
C PRO A 186 12.46 8.21 26.69
N ILE A 187 12.79 8.63 25.47
CA ILE A 187 11.83 8.66 24.35
C ILE A 187 11.32 7.23 24.16
N LYS A 188 10.02 7.03 24.40
CA LYS A 188 9.37 5.72 24.28
C LYS A 188 9.28 5.32 22.81
N ASN A 189 9.42 4.03 22.54
CA ASN A 189 9.20 3.48 21.20
C ASN A 189 7.86 3.96 20.63
N VAL A 190 7.84 4.36 19.36
CA VAL A 190 6.57 4.65 18.69
C VAL A 190 5.82 3.35 18.52
N VAL A 191 4.73 3.18 19.27
CA VAL A 191 3.75 2.12 19.03
C VAL A 191 2.84 2.61 17.90
N SER A 192 2.46 1.72 16.97
CA SER A 192 1.43 2.06 15.98
C SER A 192 0.20 2.60 16.70
N LEU A 193 -0.21 3.81 16.36
CA LEU A 193 -1.54 4.27 16.68
C LEU A 193 -2.53 3.31 16.04
N LYS A 194 -3.57 2.94 16.78
CA LYS A 194 -4.62 2.04 16.32
C LYS A 194 -5.97 2.72 16.42
N PRO A 195 -6.84 2.55 15.42
CA PRO A 195 -6.57 1.93 14.10
C PRO A 195 -5.57 2.74 13.26
N ASN A 196 -5.16 2.19 12.10
CA ASN A 196 -4.31 2.85 11.09
C ASN A 196 -4.98 4.10 10.49
N MET A 197 -5.10 5.15 11.29
CA MET A 197 -5.83 6.38 11.01
C MET A 197 -5.12 7.30 10.01
N GLU A 198 -3.82 7.10 9.82
CA GLU A 198 -3.00 7.78 8.84
C GLU A 198 -3.10 7.18 7.42
N ALA A 199 -3.70 5.99 7.26
CA ALA A 199 -3.76 5.27 5.99
C ALA A 199 -4.48 6.08 4.91
N VAL A 200 -3.83 6.23 3.76
CA VAL A 200 -4.38 6.94 2.59
C VAL A 200 -5.00 5.93 1.61
N ALA A 201 -6.33 5.82 1.64
CA ALA A 201 -7.09 5.11 0.62
C ALA A 201 -7.32 6.03 -0.58
N ILE A 202 -7.16 5.51 -1.80
CA ILE A 202 -7.27 6.28 -3.05
C ILE A 202 -8.44 5.76 -3.89
N HIS A 203 -9.17 6.69 -4.50
CA HIS A 203 -10.14 6.41 -5.56
C HIS A 203 -9.60 6.94 -6.89
N ILE A 204 -9.49 6.07 -7.89
CA ILE A 204 -8.96 6.40 -9.21
C ILE A 204 -10.10 6.27 -10.21
N ASP A 205 -10.63 7.40 -10.69
CA ASP A 205 -11.70 7.40 -11.68
C ASP A 205 -11.18 7.63 -13.10
N PHE A 206 -11.70 6.86 -14.05
CA PHE A 206 -11.35 6.94 -15.47
C PHE A 206 -12.55 6.55 -16.32
N GLY A 207 -12.91 7.40 -17.28
CA GLY A 207 -14.11 7.18 -18.10
C GLY A 207 -15.37 7.01 -17.23
N ASP A 208 -16.05 5.87 -17.38
CA ASP A 208 -17.27 5.47 -16.68
C ASP A 208 -17.02 4.53 -15.47
N ASP A 209 -15.77 4.25 -15.13
CA ASP A 209 -15.39 3.29 -14.08
C ASP A 209 -14.36 3.88 -13.11
N ALA A 210 -13.93 3.08 -12.13
CA ALA A 210 -12.91 3.41 -11.17
C ALA A 210 -12.16 2.19 -10.60
N VAL A 211 -11.09 2.48 -9.86
CA VAL A 211 -10.36 1.56 -8.98
C VAL A 211 -10.34 2.14 -7.57
N VAL A 212 -10.49 1.30 -6.55
CA VAL A 212 -10.23 1.67 -5.14
C VAL A 212 -8.92 1.03 -4.67
N LEU A 213 -8.01 1.82 -4.12
CA LEU A 213 -6.85 1.33 -3.37
C LEU A 213 -7.12 1.51 -1.88
N GLY A 214 -7.40 0.42 -1.18
CA GLY A 214 -7.86 0.47 0.22
C GLY A 214 -6.78 0.77 1.26
N SER A 215 -5.49 0.72 0.88
CA SER A 215 -4.36 0.81 1.81
C SER A 215 -4.56 -0.16 2.99
N ASP A 216 -4.23 0.29 4.19
CA ASP A 216 -4.38 -0.40 5.46
C ASP A 216 -5.44 0.27 6.34
N LEU A 217 -6.34 1.04 5.72
CA LEU A 217 -7.41 1.75 6.42
C LEU A 217 -8.31 0.76 7.13
N GLU A 218 -8.41 0.91 8.45
CA GLU A 218 -9.32 0.12 9.28
C GLU A 218 -10.67 0.83 9.44
N ASP A 219 -11.69 0.08 9.81
CA ASP A 219 -13.01 0.60 10.11
C ASP A 219 -13.04 1.23 11.51
N HIS A 220 -13.68 2.40 11.57
CA HIS A 220 -13.97 3.12 12.79
C HIS A 220 -15.05 4.17 12.52
N ALA A 221 -15.96 4.35 13.47
CA ALA A 221 -17.13 5.21 13.32
C ALA A 221 -16.80 6.65 12.88
N SER A 222 -15.70 7.22 13.40
CA SER A 222 -15.35 8.63 13.21
C SER A 222 -14.19 8.87 12.24
N PHE A 223 -13.36 7.87 11.96
CA PHE A 223 -12.11 8.09 11.20
C PHE A 223 -11.65 6.92 10.35
N GLY A 224 -12.46 5.87 10.21
CA GLY A 224 -12.19 4.72 9.35
C GLY A 224 -13.18 4.61 8.18
N TRP A 225 -13.34 3.41 7.64
CA TRP A 225 -14.26 3.15 6.53
C TRP A 225 -15.69 3.63 6.77
N THR A 226 -16.25 3.45 7.97
CA THR A 226 -17.57 3.99 8.34
C THR A 226 -17.67 5.49 8.11
N ALA A 227 -16.65 6.25 8.51
CA ALA A 227 -16.62 7.70 8.30
C ALA A 227 -16.46 8.06 6.81
N VAL A 228 -15.58 7.34 6.10
CA VAL A 228 -15.34 7.52 4.66
C VAL A 228 -16.61 7.30 3.85
N VAL A 229 -17.30 6.17 4.01
CA VAL A 229 -18.56 5.88 3.30
C VAL A 229 -19.75 6.61 3.90
N GLY A 230 -19.60 7.23 5.07
CA GLY A 230 -20.57 8.15 5.68
C GLY A 230 -20.65 9.49 4.94
N ASP A 231 -19.57 9.89 4.29
CA ASP A 231 -19.45 11.19 3.63
C ASP A 231 -20.17 11.23 2.26
N GLN A 232 -20.95 12.30 2.03
CA GLN A 232 -21.74 12.46 0.81
C GLN A 232 -20.88 12.60 -0.46
N TRP A 233 -19.71 13.24 -0.38
CA TRP A 233 -18.81 13.38 -1.52
C TRP A 233 -18.27 12.02 -1.94
N VAL A 234 -17.95 11.14 -0.98
CA VAL A 234 -17.52 9.76 -1.24
C VAL A 234 -18.66 8.93 -1.84
N ARG A 235 -19.87 9.05 -1.30
CA ARG A 235 -21.06 8.32 -1.81
C ARG A 235 -21.41 8.64 -3.26
N ASN A 236 -21.05 9.84 -3.71
CA ASN A 236 -21.30 10.30 -5.08
C ASN A 236 -20.15 9.97 -6.04
N ARG A 237 -19.11 9.26 -5.60
CA ARG A 237 -18.02 8.82 -6.48
C ARG A 237 -18.52 7.73 -7.45
N LYS A 238 -17.87 7.65 -8.60
CA LYS A 238 -18.08 6.54 -9.54
C LYS A 238 -17.78 5.22 -8.83
N LYS A 239 -18.60 4.21 -9.08
CA LYS A 239 -18.33 2.87 -8.58
C LYS A 239 -17.12 2.29 -9.28
N ALA A 240 -16.33 1.54 -8.54
CA ALA A 240 -15.13 0.89 -9.03
C ALA A 240 -15.39 -0.59 -9.31
N SER A 241 -14.89 -1.08 -10.44
CA SER A 241 -14.94 -2.50 -10.81
C SER A 241 -13.73 -3.28 -10.30
N ALA A 242 -12.74 -2.61 -9.69
CA ALA A 242 -11.59 -3.24 -9.07
C ALA A 242 -11.21 -2.59 -7.73
N ILE A 243 -10.69 -3.40 -6.82
CA ILE A 243 -10.23 -2.96 -5.50
C ILE A 243 -8.94 -3.67 -5.08
N LYS A 244 -7.96 -2.90 -4.60
CA LYS A 244 -6.97 -3.43 -3.66
C LYS A 244 -7.61 -3.46 -2.28
N ILE A 245 -7.96 -4.66 -1.84
CA ILE A 245 -8.61 -4.92 -0.55
C ILE A 245 -7.72 -4.42 0.59
N ALA A 246 -8.34 -3.70 1.51
CA ALA A 246 -7.63 -3.01 2.58
C ALA A 246 -7.02 -3.98 3.61
N HIS A 247 -5.92 -3.56 4.23
CA HIS A 247 -5.34 -4.16 5.44
C HIS A 247 -5.15 -5.67 5.31
N HIS A 248 -4.58 -6.10 4.18
CA HIS A 248 -4.29 -7.50 3.85
C HIS A 248 -5.51 -8.44 3.90
N GLY A 249 -6.72 -7.88 3.75
CA GLY A 249 -7.97 -8.62 3.85
C GLY A 249 -8.48 -8.78 5.29
N SER A 250 -7.87 -8.17 6.30
CA SER A 250 -8.35 -8.19 7.69
C SER A 250 -9.82 -7.80 7.80
N LYS A 251 -10.56 -8.44 8.72
CA LYS A 251 -11.91 -7.98 9.08
C LYS A 251 -11.95 -6.53 9.58
N THR A 252 -10.85 -6.02 10.14
CA THR A 252 -10.78 -4.63 10.59
C THR A 252 -10.66 -3.66 9.43
N GLY A 253 -10.14 -4.08 8.27
CA GLY A 253 -10.11 -3.27 7.05
C GLY A 253 -11.38 -3.37 6.20
N ASP A 254 -12.39 -4.09 6.65
CA ASP A 254 -13.60 -4.34 5.87
C ASP A 254 -14.83 -3.63 6.46
N HIS A 255 -15.70 -3.15 5.59
CA HIS A 255 -16.98 -2.58 5.98
C HIS A 255 -18.02 -2.81 4.87
N PRO A 256 -19.23 -3.37 5.16
CA PRO A 256 -20.21 -3.72 4.14
C PRO A 256 -20.60 -2.57 3.20
N LEU A 257 -20.68 -1.34 3.71
CA LEU A 257 -21.01 -0.19 2.87
C LEU A 257 -19.90 0.19 1.88
N VAL A 258 -18.66 -0.24 2.06
CA VAL A 258 -17.61 -0.05 1.04
C VAL A 258 -18.01 -0.78 -0.25
N TRP A 259 -18.42 -2.05 -0.12
CA TRP A 259 -18.83 -2.87 -1.27
C TRP A 259 -20.07 -2.34 -1.98
N THR A 260 -21.05 -1.82 -1.24
CA THR A 260 -22.30 -1.34 -1.84
C THR A 260 -22.24 0.12 -2.30
N THR A 261 -21.38 0.94 -1.70
CA THR A 261 -21.24 2.38 -2.02
C THR A 261 -20.20 2.60 -3.10
N LEU A 262 -19.00 2.04 -2.93
CA LEU A 262 -17.83 2.37 -3.75
C LEU A 262 -17.59 1.38 -4.89
N LEU A 263 -18.18 0.17 -4.83
CA LEU A 263 -17.87 -0.89 -5.78
C LEU A 263 -19.08 -1.28 -6.63
N HIS A 264 -18.80 -1.72 -7.86
CA HIS A 264 -19.75 -2.47 -8.68
C HIS A 264 -20.02 -3.85 -8.07
N HIS A 265 -21.05 -4.54 -8.55
CA HIS A 265 -21.30 -5.93 -8.15
C HIS A 265 -20.17 -6.85 -8.65
N ALA A 266 -19.70 -7.76 -7.80
CA ALA A 266 -18.60 -8.70 -8.08
C ALA A 266 -17.33 -8.04 -8.67
N PRO A 267 -16.73 -7.05 -7.98
CA PRO A 267 -15.52 -6.36 -8.44
C PRO A 267 -14.32 -7.30 -8.40
N ILE A 268 -13.26 -7.01 -9.15
CA ILE A 268 -12.01 -7.75 -9.03
C ILE A 268 -11.27 -7.28 -7.78
N GLY A 269 -11.01 -8.20 -6.85
CA GLY A 269 -10.27 -7.95 -5.63
C GLY A 269 -8.83 -8.45 -5.74
N ALA A 270 -7.85 -7.62 -5.42
CA ALA A 270 -6.48 -8.05 -5.17
C ALA A 270 -6.10 -7.75 -3.71
N MET A 271 -5.26 -8.57 -3.09
CA MET A 271 -4.70 -8.30 -1.77
C MET A 271 -3.27 -8.79 -1.65
N THR A 272 -2.58 -8.30 -0.63
CA THR A 272 -1.27 -8.77 -0.19
C THR A 272 -1.45 -9.58 1.09
N PRO A 273 -0.67 -10.64 1.31
CA PRO A 273 -0.62 -11.32 2.60
C PRO A 273 0.15 -10.51 3.64
N TYR A 274 -0.14 -10.76 4.92
CA TYR A 274 0.66 -10.28 6.05
C TYR A 274 0.99 -11.45 6.98
N ASN A 275 2.25 -11.92 6.95
CA ASN A 275 2.68 -13.17 7.57
C ASN A 275 3.27 -12.98 8.98
N LYS A 276 3.14 -11.78 9.56
CA LYS A 276 3.47 -11.51 10.97
C LYS A 276 2.22 -11.56 11.84
N GLY A 277 2.40 -11.79 13.14
CA GLY A 277 1.30 -11.80 14.11
C GLY A 277 0.24 -12.84 13.79
N SER A 278 -1.03 -12.41 13.70
CA SER A 278 -2.20 -13.25 13.45
C SER A 278 -2.23 -13.94 12.09
N LYS A 279 -1.39 -13.49 11.15
CA LYS A 279 -1.32 -13.94 9.74
C LYS A 279 -2.61 -13.65 8.96
N LEU A 280 -2.51 -12.79 7.96
CA LEU A 280 -3.63 -12.35 7.14
C LEU A 280 -3.41 -12.70 5.66
N PRO A 281 -4.49 -12.95 4.91
CA PRO A 281 -5.86 -13.16 5.40
C PRO A 281 -5.99 -14.49 6.16
N THR A 282 -6.91 -14.55 7.13
CA THR A 282 -7.34 -15.83 7.74
C THR A 282 -8.36 -16.55 6.86
N ASP A 283 -8.67 -17.82 7.14
CA ASP A 283 -9.71 -18.56 6.41
C ASP A 283 -11.10 -17.90 6.52
N GLN A 284 -11.39 -17.25 7.65
CA GLN A 284 -12.62 -16.47 7.84
C GLN A 284 -12.61 -15.21 6.97
N ASP A 285 -11.46 -14.54 6.84
CA ASP A 285 -11.31 -13.39 5.96
C ASP A 285 -11.48 -13.77 4.49
N ILE A 286 -10.87 -14.89 4.07
CA ILE A 286 -11.03 -15.44 2.71
C ILE A 286 -12.51 -15.73 2.43
N THR A 287 -13.20 -16.39 3.36
CA THR A 287 -14.63 -16.72 3.22
C THR A 287 -15.48 -15.45 3.08
N ARG A 288 -15.24 -14.44 3.95
CA ARG A 288 -15.94 -13.16 3.92
C ARG A 288 -15.73 -12.44 2.59
N ILE A 289 -14.50 -12.38 2.09
CA ILE A 289 -14.14 -11.70 0.85
C ILE A 289 -14.73 -12.43 -0.37
N LYS A 290 -14.70 -13.76 -0.40
CA LYS A 290 -15.36 -14.56 -1.44
C LYS A 290 -16.88 -14.38 -1.46
N GLY A 291 -17.48 -14.01 -0.32
CA GLY A 291 -18.88 -13.62 -0.24
C GLY A 291 -19.20 -12.29 -0.94
N GLN A 292 -18.20 -11.43 -1.15
CA GLN A 292 -18.36 -10.12 -1.81
C GLN A 292 -18.00 -10.17 -3.30
N THR A 293 -17.09 -11.07 -3.69
CA THR A 293 -16.71 -11.27 -5.09
C THR A 293 -16.19 -12.68 -5.37
N SER A 294 -16.49 -13.20 -6.56
CA SER A 294 -15.91 -14.45 -7.07
C SER A 294 -14.53 -14.27 -7.73
N LYS A 295 -14.09 -13.01 -7.94
CA LYS A 295 -12.83 -12.67 -8.63
C LYS A 295 -11.84 -12.05 -7.64
N ALA A 296 -11.37 -12.84 -6.69
CA ALA A 296 -10.41 -12.38 -5.68
C ALA A 296 -9.05 -13.09 -5.83
N TYR A 297 -7.97 -12.33 -5.65
CA TYR A 297 -6.60 -12.75 -5.88
C TYR A 297 -5.68 -12.28 -4.75
N ILE A 298 -4.61 -13.02 -4.52
CA ILE A 298 -3.58 -12.70 -3.52
C ILE A 298 -2.19 -12.73 -4.16
N SER A 299 -1.35 -11.75 -3.82
CA SER A 299 0.01 -11.63 -4.38
C SER A 299 0.93 -12.77 -3.93
N SER A 300 0.60 -13.44 -2.83
CA SER A 300 1.30 -14.63 -2.35
C SER A 300 0.47 -15.41 -1.34
N GLY A 301 0.52 -16.74 -1.39
CA GLY A 301 -0.19 -17.59 -0.45
C GLY A 301 0.32 -17.44 0.99
N SER A 302 -0.40 -16.68 1.82
CA SER A 302 -0.15 -16.53 3.28
C SER A 302 -0.05 -17.88 4.02
N SER A 303 -0.68 -18.93 3.47
CA SER A 303 -0.89 -20.23 4.12
C SER A 303 0.14 -21.31 3.80
N ARG A 304 1.02 -21.15 2.81
CA ARG A 304 2.05 -22.16 2.52
C ARG A 304 3.22 -21.98 3.49
N ARG A 305 3.25 -22.76 4.58
CA ARG A 305 4.49 -22.99 5.36
C ARG A 305 5.58 -23.37 4.35
N ALA A 306 6.66 -22.59 4.28
CA ALA A 306 7.83 -23.04 3.54
C ALA A 306 8.25 -24.39 4.13
N LYS A 307 8.58 -25.35 3.28
CA LYS A 307 9.16 -26.61 3.70
C LYS A 307 10.68 -26.48 3.57
N LEU A 308 11.39 -26.58 4.68
CA LEU A 308 12.82 -26.89 4.68
C LEU A 308 12.96 -28.41 4.55
N GLY A 309 13.90 -28.89 3.74
CA GLY A 309 14.19 -30.32 3.65
C GLY A 309 14.67 -30.84 5.01
N ALA A 310 14.33 -32.10 5.34
CA ALA A 310 14.66 -32.68 6.65
C ALA A 310 16.16 -32.64 6.97
N THR A 311 17.02 -32.81 5.96
CA THR A 311 18.48 -32.73 6.08
C THR A 311 18.98 -31.31 6.37
N GLU A 312 18.37 -30.29 5.75
CA GLU A 312 18.74 -28.89 5.93
C GLU A 312 18.30 -28.38 7.29
N LEU A 313 17.08 -28.75 7.71
CA LEU A 313 16.56 -28.42 9.04
C LEU A 313 17.43 -29.03 10.14
N LYS A 314 17.87 -30.29 9.97
CA LYS A 314 18.76 -30.97 10.92
C LYS A 314 20.12 -30.26 11.05
N ARG A 315 20.71 -29.82 9.94
CA ARG A 315 21.97 -29.06 9.97
C ARG A 315 21.82 -27.69 10.62
N LEU A 316 20.70 -27.02 10.37
CA LEU A 316 20.44 -25.70 10.96
C LEU A 316 20.10 -25.79 12.45
N SER A 317 19.47 -26.88 12.91
CA SER A 317 19.10 -27.06 14.32
C SER A 317 20.30 -27.24 15.24
N ASP A 318 21.45 -27.61 14.67
CA ASP A 318 22.72 -27.69 15.41
C ASP A 318 23.32 -26.29 15.68
N ILE A 319 22.81 -25.24 15.01
CA ILE A 319 23.40 -23.88 15.01
C ILE A 319 22.39 -22.84 15.53
N ALA A 320 21.08 -23.06 15.35
CA ALA A 320 20.03 -22.13 15.75
C ALA A 320 18.84 -22.85 16.40
N THR A 321 18.30 -22.26 17.47
CA THR A 321 17.17 -22.81 18.23
C THR A 321 15.80 -22.45 17.65
N ASN A 322 15.72 -21.41 16.81
CA ASN A 322 14.47 -20.91 16.23
C ASN A 322 14.57 -20.80 14.70
N ILE A 323 14.35 -21.91 14.00
CA ILE A 323 14.37 -21.94 12.53
C ILE A 323 12.96 -21.76 12.01
N VAL A 324 12.73 -20.66 11.30
CA VAL A 324 11.46 -20.39 10.63
C VAL A 324 11.70 -20.48 9.12
N PRO A 325 11.08 -21.45 8.42
CA PRO A 325 11.07 -21.45 6.97
C PRO A 325 10.31 -20.20 6.50
N VAL A 326 11.00 -19.27 5.84
CA VAL A 326 10.37 -18.11 5.22
C VAL A 326 10.02 -18.48 3.78
N ASN A 327 8.74 -18.76 3.53
CA ASN A 327 8.23 -18.76 2.16
C ASN A 327 8.11 -17.30 1.75
N SER A 328 9.16 -16.77 1.13
CA SER A 328 9.15 -15.40 0.61
C SER A 328 8.47 -15.34 -0.76
N GLY A 329 7.50 -16.24 -1.03
CA GLY A 329 6.82 -16.32 -2.31
C GLY A 329 6.41 -14.92 -2.70
N PHE A 330 7.13 -14.34 -3.65
CA PHE A 330 6.85 -13.01 -4.13
C PHE A 330 6.00 -13.19 -5.36
N GLY A 331 4.94 -12.42 -5.44
CA GLY A 331 4.10 -12.41 -6.61
C GLY A 331 3.49 -11.05 -6.83
N CYS A 332 2.93 -10.94 -8.03
CA CYS A 332 2.23 -9.77 -8.51
C CYS A 332 0.88 -10.22 -9.05
N VAL A 333 -0.19 -9.56 -8.61
CA VAL A 333 -1.48 -9.61 -9.30
C VAL A 333 -1.56 -8.36 -10.16
N ARG A 334 -1.60 -8.54 -11.48
CA ARG A 334 -1.73 -7.45 -12.44
C ARG A 334 -3.13 -7.44 -13.02
N LEU A 335 -3.80 -6.30 -12.91
CA LEU A 335 -5.07 -6.02 -13.55
C LEU A 335 -4.78 -5.06 -14.71
N ARG A 336 -5.15 -5.42 -15.93
CA ARG A 336 -5.03 -4.57 -17.13
C ARG A 336 -6.37 -4.41 -17.80
N ARG A 337 -6.64 -3.22 -18.30
CA ARG A 337 -7.84 -2.93 -19.06
C ARG A 337 -7.57 -1.81 -20.06
N SER A 338 -7.90 -2.06 -21.32
CA SER A 338 -8.11 -0.98 -22.28
C SER A 338 -9.41 -0.26 -21.97
N VAL A 339 -9.45 1.06 -22.16
CA VAL A 339 -10.68 1.85 -22.04
C VAL A 339 -11.87 1.18 -22.74
N GLY A 340 -12.95 0.94 -21.99
CA GLY A 340 -14.18 0.31 -22.50
C GLY A 340 -14.16 -1.22 -22.63
N ALA A 341 -13.04 -1.90 -22.33
CA ALA A 341 -12.93 -3.36 -22.32
C ALA A 341 -13.24 -3.94 -20.93
N ASP A 342 -13.16 -5.26 -20.76
CA ASP A 342 -13.12 -5.90 -19.44
C ASP A 342 -11.68 -5.96 -18.89
N TRP A 343 -11.58 -6.12 -17.57
CA TRP A 343 -10.29 -6.38 -16.92
C TRP A 343 -9.75 -7.77 -17.28
N THR A 344 -8.47 -7.80 -17.67
CA THR A 344 -7.66 -9.01 -17.70
C THR A 344 -6.85 -9.09 -16.41
N VAL A 345 -6.78 -10.28 -15.80
CA VAL A 345 -5.99 -10.53 -14.59
C VAL A 345 -4.88 -11.51 -14.90
N GLU A 346 -3.66 -11.14 -14.55
CA GLU A 346 -2.46 -11.98 -14.67
C GLU A 346 -1.82 -12.15 -13.29
N CYS A 347 -1.46 -13.39 -12.96
CA CYS A 347 -0.75 -13.73 -11.74
C CYS A 347 0.70 -14.10 -12.06
N PHE A 348 1.63 -13.42 -11.41
CA PHE A 348 3.06 -13.67 -11.54
C PHE A 348 3.66 -14.21 -10.25
N GLY A 349 4.69 -15.06 -10.37
CA GLY A 349 5.40 -15.62 -9.23
C GLY A 349 4.48 -16.45 -8.34
N ALA A 350 4.38 -16.09 -7.06
CA ALA A 350 3.53 -16.77 -6.08
C ALA A 350 2.06 -16.30 -6.06
N ALA A 351 1.70 -15.34 -6.92
CA ALA A 351 0.34 -14.82 -6.97
C ALA A 351 -0.64 -15.88 -7.47
N GLN A 352 -1.86 -15.87 -6.93
CA GLN A 352 -2.89 -16.88 -7.24
C GLN A 352 -4.30 -16.33 -6.93
N PRO A 353 -5.35 -16.91 -7.54
CA PRO A 353 -6.72 -16.74 -7.06
C PRO A 353 -6.86 -17.20 -5.60
N LEU A 354 -7.78 -16.57 -4.85
CA LEU A 354 -8.11 -16.98 -3.47
C LEU A 354 -8.87 -18.30 -3.39
#